data_AF-Q007A5-F1
#
_entry.id   AF-Q007A5-F1
#
_cell.length_a   1.000
_cell.length_b   1.000
_cell.length_c   1.000
_cell.angle_alpha   90.00
_cell.angle_beta   90.00
_cell.angle_gamma   90.00
#
_symmetry.space_group_name_H-M   'P 1'
#
loop_
_entity.id
_entity.type
_entity.pdbx_description
1 polymer ?
#
loop_
_entity_poly.entity_id
_entity_poly.type
_entity_poly.pdbx_seq_one_letter_code
_entity_poly.pdbx_strand_id
1 'polypeptide(L)'
;VYSDSKNETIKEKNLHKKSELSTITLNNLRHIYFSNEKGISEKIMTEDQFLDYTLLFKSFFISHSQYNDLLVQFDSKETVNKFKGKQVDLYGSYYGFQCSGGKPNKTACMYGGVTQHENNQLYDTKKIPINLWIDSIRTVVPLEEG
;
A
#
# COMPACT_ATOMS: atom_id res chain seq x y z
N VAL A 1 29.70 -11.05 12.38
CA VAL A 1 29.46 -9.62 12.08
C VAL A 1 28.78 -9.56 10.73
N TYR A 2 27.45 -9.47 10.70
CA TYR A 2 26.71 -9.36 9.43
C TYR A 2 26.74 -7.91 8.99
N SER A 3 27.38 -7.63 7.86
CA SER A 3 27.44 -6.31 7.25
C SER A 3 26.19 -6.09 6.40
N ASP A 4 25.24 -5.31 6.91
CA ASP A 4 24.11 -4.77 6.15
C ASP A 4 24.59 -3.67 5.20
N SER A 5 25.30 -4.03 4.13
CA SER A 5 25.72 -3.04 3.13
C SER A 5 25.75 -3.60 1.72
N LYS A 6 24.57 -3.91 1.19
CA LYS A 6 24.31 -3.84 -0.25
C LYS A 6 22.94 -3.20 -0.48
N ASN A 7 22.87 -1.90 -0.20
CA ASN A 7 21.90 -1.01 -0.82
C ASN A 7 22.65 0.23 -1.25
N GLU A 8 22.43 0.67 -2.49
CA GLU A 8 22.83 2.00 -2.96
C GLU A 8 22.40 3.02 -1.90
N THR A 9 23.39 3.56 -1.21
CA THR A 9 23.18 4.15 0.11
C THR A 9 22.56 5.52 -0.10
N ILE A 10 21.27 5.66 0.22
CA ILE A 10 20.66 6.98 0.39
C ILE A 10 21.49 7.65 1.49
N LYS A 11 22.35 8.59 1.08
CA LYS A 11 23.14 9.37 2.04
C LYS A 11 22.16 10.24 2.81
N GLU A 12 22.30 10.31 4.13
CA GLU A 12 21.42 11.11 5.01
C GLU A 12 21.20 12.53 4.47
N LYS A 13 22.25 13.13 3.91
CA LYS A 13 22.21 14.46 3.28
C LYS A 13 21.24 14.60 2.09
N ASN A 14 20.78 13.49 1.50
CA ASN A 14 19.85 13.46 0.37
C ASN A 14 18.39 13.24 0.83
N LEU A 15 18.14 13.09 2.15
CA LEU A 15 16.78 12.97 2.68
C LEU A 15 16.08 14.33 2.68
N HIS A 16 14.81 14.34 2.27
CA HIS A 16 13.96 15.52 2.36
C HIS A 16 13.77 15.96 3.81
N LYS A 17 13.87 17.26 4.06
CA LYS A 17 13.66 17.80 5.41
C LYS A 17 12.17 18.02 5.65
N LYS A 18 11.71 17.73 6.88
CA LYS A 18 10.33 18.04 7.30
C LYS A 18 9.97 19.52 7.08
N SER A 19 10.93 20.42 7.26
CA SER A 19 10.76 21.87 7.06
C SER A 19 10.49 22.28 5.61
N GLU A 20 10.75 21.40 4.64
CA GLU A 20 10.45 21.64 3.22
C GLU A 20 8.97 21.37 2.90
N LEU A 21 8.25 20.67 3.78
CA LEU A 21 6.87 20.27 3.54
C LEU A 21 5.88 21.31 4.05
N SER A 22 4.86 21.58 3.22
CA SER A 22 3.72 22.38 3.67
C SER A 22 2.93 21.68 4.78
N THR A 23 2.22 22.46 5.60
CA THR A 23 1.32 21.92 6.64
C THR A 23 0.28 20.96 6.07
N ILE A 24 -0.25 21.25 4.87
CA ILE A 24 -1.23 20.39 4.20
C ILE A 24 -0.60 19.04 3.84
N THR A 25 0.61 19.05 3.28
CA THR A 25 1.36 17.82 2.97
C THR A 25 1.60 16.99 4.22
N LEU A 26 2.03 17.60 5.32
CA LEU A 26 2.24 16.90 6.59
C LEU A 26 0.95 16.28 7.14
N ASN A 27 -0.17 17.00 7.06
CA ASN A 27 -1.46 16.49 7.49
C ASN A 27 -1.94 15.33 6.61
N ASN A 28 -1.73 15.41 5.29
CA ASN A 28 -2.07 14.33 4.37
C ASN A 28 -1.22 13.09 4.63
N LEU A 29 0.08 13.25 4.88
CA LEU A 29 0.96 12.13 5.25
C LEU A 29 0.48 11.47 6.56
N ARG A 30 0.18 12.27 7.60
CA ARG A 30 -0.38 11.75 8.84
C ARG A 30 -1.69 11.02 8.59
N HIS A 31 -2.58 11.59 7.78
CA HIS A 31 -3.86 10.97 7.46
C HIS A 31 -3.64 9.61 6.78
N ILE A 32 -2.80 9.53 5.75
CA ILE A 32 -2.49 8.29 5.03
C ILE A 32 -1.94 7.22 5.96
N TYR A 33 -0.96 7.54 6.82
CA TYR A 33 -0.27 6.52 7.61
C TYR A 33 -0.93 6.18 8.95
N PHE A 34 -1.70 7.09 9.54
CA PHE A 34 -2.22 6.94 10.90
C PHE A 34 -3.75 6.86 10.98
N SER A 35 -4.48 7.62 10.17
CA SER A 35 -5.94 7.78 10.34
C SER A 35 -6.77 7.11 9.26
N ASN A 36 -6.21 6.93 8.07
CA ASN A 36 -6.94 6.43 6.92
C ASN A 36 -7.07 4.89 6.96
N GLU A 37 -8.25 4.41 6.60
CA GLU A 37 -8.52 2.99 6.42
C GLU A 37 -7.67 2.41 5.28
N LYS A 38 -7.46 1.09 5.34
CA LYS A 38 -6.69 0.34 4.36
C LYS A 38 -7.61 -0.51 3.50
N GLY A 39 -7.26 -0.67 2.23
CA GLY A 39 -7.85 -1.67 1.37
C GLY A 39 -7.22 -3.00 1.73
N ILE A 40 -7.96 -3.82 2.47
CA ILE A 40 -7.52 -5.15 2.90
C ILE A 40 -8.56 -6.15 2.43
N SER A 41 -8.12 -7.16 1.69
CA SER A 41 -8.97 -8.27 1.27
C SER A 41 -8.11 -9.46 0.87
N GLU A 42 -8.64 -10.66 1.05
CA GLU A 42 -7.94 -11.90 0.69
C GLU A 42 -8.75 -12.68 -0.32
N LYS A 43 -8.06 -13.42 -1.18
CA LYS A 43 -8.66 -14.37 -2.14
C LYS A 43 -9.72 -13.75 -3.04
N ILE A 44 -9.47 -12.54 -3.54
CA ILE A 44 -10.34 -11.89 -4.51
C ILE A 44 -9.76 -12.00 -5.92
N MET A 45 -10.60 -11.78 -6.94
CA MET A 45 -10.19 -11.85 -8.34
C MET A 45 -10.93 -10.78 -9.14
N THR A 46 -10.27 -10.22 -10.14
CA THR A 46 -10.91 -9.38 -11.15
C THR A 46 -10.21 -9.53 -12.50
N GLU A 47 -11.00 -9.43 -13.56
CA GLU A 47 -10.52 -9.21 -14.94
C GLU A 47 -10.82 -7.79 -15.43
N ASP A 48 -11.54 -6.99 -14.63
CA ASP A 48 -11.93 -5.64 -14.99
C ASP A 48 -10.74 -4.68 -14.90
N GLN A 49 -10.70 -3.73 -15.82
CA GLN A 49 -9.71 -2.67 -15.89
C GLN A 49 -10.38 -1.35 -16.28
N PHE A 50 -9.77 -0.23 -15.92
CA PHE A 50 -10.11 1.08 -16.50
C PHE A 50 -9.11 1.48 -17.59
N LEU A 51 -7.81 1.30 -17.30
CA LEU A 51 -6.69 1.46 -18.22
C LEU A 51 -5.85 0.17 -18.16
N ASP A 52 -4.97 -0.05 -19.13
CA ASP A 52 -4.24 -1.32 -19.24
C ASP A 52 -3.24 -1.57 -18.08
N TYR A 53 -2.84 -0.52 -17.35
CA TYR A 53 -2.02 -0.56 -16.14
C TYR A 53 -2.83 -0.56 -14.83
N THR A 54 -4.15 -0.77 -14.88
CA THR A 54 -5.01 -0.82 -13.68
C THR A 54 -5.80 -2.12 -13.54
N LEU A 55 -6.17 -2.45 -12.31
CA LEU A 55 -7.17 -3.48 -11.97
C LEU A 55 -8.34 -2.84 -11.23
N LEU A 56 -9.56 -3.09 -11.67
CA LEU A 56 -10.78 -2.57 -11.05
C LEU A 56 -11.49 -3.68 -10.27
N PHE A 57 -11.63 -3.51 -8.97
CA PHE A 57 -12.43 -4.37 -8.11
C PHE A 57 -13.78 -3.69 -7.85
N LYS A 58 -14.81 -4.11 -8.60
CA LYS A 58 -16.18 -3.61 -8.44
C LYS A 58 -16.78 -4.12 -7.13
N SER A 59 -17.54 -3.26 -6.45
CA SER A 59 -18.19 -3.60 -5.17
C SER A 59 -17.19 -4.12 -4.12
N PHE A 60 -15.95 -3.65 -4.16
CA PHE A 60 -14.90 -3.98 -3.20
C PHE A 60 -15.29 -3.54 -1.78
N PHE A 61 -15.90 -2.36 -1.66
CA PHE A 61 -16.33 -1.80 -0.39
C PHE A 61 -17.81 -2.11 -0.15
N ILE A 62 -18.11 -2.99 0.80
CA ILE A 62 -19.49 -3.44 1.08
C ILE A 62 -20.26 -2.43 1.96
N SER A 63 -19.60 -1.87 2.98
CA SER A 63 -20.22 -0.99 3.99
C SER A 63 -19.60 0.40 4.08
N HIS A 64 -18.77 0.78 3.11
CA HIS A 64 -18.12 2.10 3.13
C HIS A 64 -19.12 3.19 2.71
N SER A 65 -19.17 4.29 3.45
CA SER A 65 -20.15 5.37 3.26
C SER A 65 -20.01 6.09 1.91
N GLN A 66 -18.77 6.24 1.43
CA GLN A 66 -18.44 6.98 0.20
C GLN A 66 -18.12 6.10 -1.02
N TYR A 67 -17.34 5.04 -0.87
CA TYR A 67 -16.80 4.26 -1.99
C TYR A 67 -17.53 2.93 -2.16
N ASN A 68 -17.57 2.44 -3.40
CA ASN A 68 -18.08 1.13 -3.78
C ASN A 68 -16.96 0.30 -4.42
N ASP A 69 -16.20 0.93 -5.33
CA ASP A 69 -15.18 0.24 -6.12
C ASP A 69 -13.77 0.65 -5.69
N LEU A 70 -12.81 -0.25 -5.89
CA LEU A 70 -11.38 0.00 -5.69
C LEU A 70 -10.64 -0.16 -7.02
N LEU A 71 -9.94 0.89 -7.47
CA LEU A 71 -9.07 0.86 -8.64
C LEU A 71 -7.60 0.80 -8.20
N VAL A 72 -6.93 -0.32 -8.48
CA VAL A 72 -5.51 -0.50 -8.19
C VAL A 72 -4.69 -0.11 -9.41
N GLN A 73 -3.71 0.77 -9.22
CA GLN A 73 -2.82 1.27 -10.25
C GLN A 73 -1.43 0.65 -10.10
N PHE A 74 -0.86 0.25 -11.24
CA PHE A 74 0.48 -0.30 -11.34
C PHE A 74 1.35 0.58 -12.22
N ASP A 75 2.65 0.28 -12.23
CA ASP A 75 3.64 0.97 -13.06
C ASP A 75 3.50 0.65 -14.56
N SER A 76 2.91 -0.51 -14.89
CA SER A 76 2.92 -1.04 -16.24
C SER A 76 1.83 -2.09 -16.48
N LYS A 77 1.50 -2.28 -17.76
CA LYS A 77 0.63 -3.37 -18.23
C LYS A 77 1.24 -4.74 -17.94
N GLU A 78 2.56 -4.87 -18.05
CA GLU A 78 3.27 -6.13 -17.74
C GLU A 78 3.05 -6.53 -16.28
N THR A 79 3.09 -5.58 -15.35
CA THR A 79 2.80 -5.85 -13.93
C THR A 79 1.35 -6.29 -13.72
N VAL A 80 0.38 -5.61 -14.35
CA VAL A 80 -1.04 -6.00 -14.25
C VAL A 80 -1.29 -7.44 -14.72
N ASN A 81 -0.68 -7.85 -15.84
CA ASN A 81 -0.84 -9.19 -16.39
C ASN A 81 -0.39 -10.31 -15.45
N LYS A 82 0.43 -9.99 -14.43
CA LYS A 82 0.81 -10.97 -13.40
C LYS A 82 -0.34 -11.31 -12.46
N PHE A 83 -1.34 -10.44 -12.33
CA PHE A 83 -2.42 -10.49 -11.33
C PHE A 83 -3.83 -10.56 -11.93
N LYS A 84 -4.05 -10.00 -13.12
CA LYS A 84 -5.34 -10.02 -13.81
C LYS A 84 -5.88 -11.46 -13.96
N GLY A 85 -7.15 -11.67 -13.59
CA GLY A 85 -7.81 -12.98 -13.67
C GLY A 85 -7.29 -14.03 -12.69
N LYS A 86 -6.45 -13.65 -11.72
CA LYS A 86 -5.92 -14.56 -10.68
C LYS A 86 -6.49 -14.21 -9.31
N GLN A 87 -6.47 -15.18 -8.42
CA GLN A 87 -6.74 -14.95 -7.01
C GLN A 87 -5.57 -14.16 -6.40
N VAL A 88 -5.90 -13.06 -5.75
CA VAL A 88 -4.95 -12.12 -5.16
C VAL A 88 -5.42 -11.67 -3.78
N ASP A 89 -4.45 -11.21 -2.99
CA ASP A 89 -4.66 -10.52 -1.73
C ASP A 89 -4.28 -9.05 -1.91
N LEU A 90 -5.02 -8.16 -1.26
CA LEU A 90 -4.79 -6.72 -1.26
C LEU A 90 -4.43 -6.23 0.14
N TYR A 91 -3.40 -5.40 0.21
CA TYR A 91 -3.06 -4.62 1.39
C TYR A 91 -2.45 -3.28 0.98
N GLY A 92 -3.14 -2.18 1.23
CA GLY A 92 -2.59 -0.86 0.96
C GLY A 92 -3.47 0.31 1.38
N SER A 93 -2.91 1.52 1.29
CA SER A 93 -3.66 2.75 1.57
C SER A 93 -4.38 3.20 0.31
N TYR A 94 -5.68 3.45 0.38
CA TYR A 94 -6.45 3.99 -0.73
C TYR A 94 -6.75 5.47 -0.55
N TYR A 95 -7.10 6.16 -1.63
CA TYR A 95 -7.47 7.57 -1.64
C TYR A 95 -8.58 7.83 -2.66
N GLY A 96 -9.47 8.80 -2.39
CA GLY A 96 -10.53 9.18 -3.32
C GLY A 96 -10.21 10.42 -4.18
N PHE A 97 -9.38 11.33 -3.66
CA PHE A 97 -9.10 12.60 -4.35
C PHE A 97 -8.46 12.34 -5.73
N GLN A 98 -9.07 12.88 -6.79
CA GLN A 98 -8.64 12.68 -8.18
C GLN A 98 -8.61 11.21 -8.64
N CYS A 99 -9.32 10.32 -7.96
CA CYS A 99 -9.51 8.95 -8.44
C CYS A 99 -10.68 8.87 -9.44
N SER A 100 -10.50 8.15 -10.54
CA SER A 100 -11.55 7.89 -11.53
C SER A 100 -11.30 6.56 -12.24
N GLY A 101 -12.36 5.79 -12.50
CA GLY A 101 -12.28 4.59 -13.34
C GLY A 101 -13.36 3.53 -13.08
N GLY A 102 -13.93 3.48 -11.88
CA GLY A 102 -15.09 2.64 -11.55
C GLY A 102 -16.39 3.44 -11.55
N LYS A 103 -17.29 3.12 -10.61
CA LYS A 103 -18.55 3.85 -10.40
C LYS A 103 -18.29 5.35 -10.18
N PRO A 104 -18.94 6.24 -10.95
CA PRO A 104 -18.74 7.69 -10.83
C PRO A 104 -18.91 8.18 -9.40
N ASN A 105 -17.94 8.98 -8.93
CA ASN A 105 -17.86 9.55 -7.58
C ASN A 105 -17.89 8.53 -6.41
N LYS A 106 -17.76 7.23 -6.71
CA LYS A 106 -17.81 6.12 -5.73
C LYS A 106 -16.66 5.13 -5.92
N THR A 107 -15.52 5.60 -6.42
CA THR A 107 -14.31 4.80 -6.61
C THR A 107 -13.18 5.39 -5.78
N ALA A 108 -12.48 4.53 -5.03
CA ALA A 108 -11.19 4.87 -4.44
C ALA A 108 -10.06 4.23 -5.24
N CYS A 109 -8.87 4.82 -5.18
CA CYS A 109 -7.68 4.37 -5.89
C CYS A 109 -6.61 3.93 -4.90
N MET A 110 -5.80 2.96 -5.29
CA MET A 110 -4.64 2.49 -4.55
C MET A 110 -3.48 2.24 -5.51
N TYR A 111 -2.24 2.38 -5.03
CA TYR A 111 -1.05 2.03 -5.79
C TYR A 111 -0.48 0.68 -5.31
N GLY A 112 -0.34 -0.28 -6.23
CA GLY A 112 0.21 -1.60 -5.91
C GLY A 112 -0.53 -2.31 -4.78
N GLY A 113 0.22 -2.89 -3.82
CA GLY A 113 -0.36 -3.57 -2.67
C GLY A 113 -1.08 -4.87 -3.01
N VAL A 114 -0.63 -5.57 -4.06
CA VAL A 114 -1.25 -6.81 -4.56
C VAL A 114 -0.23 -7.94 -4.50
N THR A 115 -0.63 -9.07 -3.91
CA THR A 115 0.14 -10.32 -3.93
C THR A 115 -0.71 -11.45 -4.49
N GLN A 116 -0.10 -12.45 -5.13
CA GLN A 116 -0.83 -13.66 -5.52
C GLN A 116 -1.29 -14.40 -4.27
N HIS A 117 -2.52 -14.92 -4.29
CA HIS A 117 -3.05 -15.68 -3.17
C HIS A 117 -2.42 -17.08 -3.09
N GLU A 118 -2.40 -17.82 -4.19
CA GLU A 118 -1.96 -19.21 -4.20
C GLU A 118 -0.54 -19.41 -3.67
N ASN A 119 -0.38 -20.30 -2.68
CA ASN A 119 0.89 -20.66 -2.04
C ASN A 119 1.64 -19.48 -1.40
N ASN A 120 0.94 -18.42 -1.01
CA ASN A 120 1.54 -17.23 -0.38
C ASN A 120 1.16 -17.08 1.10
N GLN A 121 0.38 -18.01 1.65
CA GLN A 121 -0.01 -18.04 3.05
C GLN A 121 1.10 -18.69 3.87
N LEU A 122 1.47 -18.05 4.97
CA LEU A 122 2.33 -18.65 5.97
C LEU A 122 1.46 -19.45 6.95
N TYR A 123 2.01 -20.56 7.45
CA TYR A 123 1.34 -21.36 8.48
C TYR A 123 1.16 -20.56 9.78
N ASP A 124 2.18 -19.78 10.15
CA ASP A 124 2.17 -18.88 11.31
C ASP A 124 2.43 -17.43 10.89
N THR A 125 1.89 -16.48 11.66
CA THR A 125 2.16 -15.06 11.48
C THR A 125 3.66 -14.76 11.59
N LYS A 126 4.23 -14.17 10.54
CA LYS A 126 5.62 -13.74 10.55
C LYS A 126 5.79 -12.39 11.27
N LYS A 127 6.41 -12.41 12.44
CA LYS A 127 6.88 -11.19 13.12
C LYS A 127 8.13 -10.64 12.42
N ILE A 128 8.07 -9.37 11.99
CA ILE A 128 9.19 -8.70 11.29
C ILE A 128 9.90 -7.77 12.30
N PRO A 129 11.18 -8.04 12.65
CA PRO A 129 11.94 -7.18 13.55
C PRO A 129 12.29 -5.84 12.91
N ILE A 130 12.11 -4.76 13.68
CA ILE A 130 12.45 -3.40 13.27
C ILE A 130 13.67 -2.92 14.07
N ASN A 131 14.73 -2.52 13.35
CA ASN A 131 15.82 -1.77 13.96
C ASN A 131 15.56 -0.27 13.78
N LEU A 132 15.40 0.44 14.89
CA LEU A 132 15.13 1.88 14.91
C LEU A 132 16.34 2.63 15.46
N TRP A 133 16.71 3.73 14.82
CA TRP A 133 17.72 4.67 15.30
C TRP A 133 17.13 6.08 15.35
N ILE A 134 17.30 6.75 16.48
CA ILE A 134 16.94 8.17 16.69
C ILE A 134 18.22 8.88 17.10
N ASP A 135 18.67 9.85 16.29
CA ASP A 135 19.93 10.58 16.52
C ASP A 135 21.12 9.63 16.77
N SER A 136 21.24 8.58 15.95
CA SER A 136 22.23 7.48 16.05
C SER A 136 22.11 6.56 17.28
N ILE A 137 21.15 6.80 18.17
CA ILE A 137 20.88 5.94 19.32
C ILE A 137 19.91 4.84 18.90
N ARG A 138 20.29 3.58 19.11
CA ARG A 138 19.40 2.43 18.84
C ARG A 138 18.25 2.42 19.84
N THR A 139 17.02 2.39 19.35
CA THR A 139 15.79 2.33 20.14
C THR A 139 15.12 0.98 19.97
N VAL A 140 14.61 0.41 21.07
CA VAL A 140 13.91 -0.88 21.05
C VAL A 140 12.50 -0.70 20.49
N VAL A 141 12.13 -1.54 19.53
CA VAL A 141 10.76 -1.67 19.01
C VAL A 141 10.24 -3.05 19.41
N PRO A 142 9.09 -3.14 20.12
CA PRO A 142 8.50 -4.42 20.50
C PRO A 142 8.21 -5.30 19.28
N LEU A 143 8.43 -6.61 19.43
CA LEU A 143 8.03 -7.63 18.46
C LEU A 143 6.61 -8.15 18.68
N GLU A 144 6.04 -7.87 19.84
CA GLU A 144 4.67 -8.20 20.21
C GLU A 144 3.90 -6.91 20.43
N GLU A 145 2.63 -6.91 20.04
CA GLU A 145 1.70 -5.86 20.46
C GLU A 145 1.55 -5.96 21.98
N GLY A 146 1.67 -4.83 22.67
CA GLY A 146 1.47 -4.73 24.12
C GLY A 146 0.01 -4.59 24.50
#